data_AF-A0A2V2YW76-F1
#
_entry.id   AF-A0A2V2YW76-F1
#
_cell.length_a   1.000
_cell.length_b   1.000
_cell.length_c   1.000
_cell.angle_alpha   90.00
_cell.angle_beta   90.00
_cell.angle_gamma   90.00
#
_symmetry.space_group_name_H-M   'P 1'
#
loop_
_entity.id
_entity.type
_entity.pdbx_description
1 polymer ?
#
loop_
_entity_poly.entity_id
_entity_poly.type
_entity_poly.pdbx_seq_one_letter_code
_entity_poly.pdbx_strand_id
1 'polypeptide(L)' 'MSRQPSAPILFTIPEQFESNRLVIRAPQWGDGAAVNEAVIESIDELRLWMPFAQSIPTVDETEINIRQSRLRFIS' A
#
# COMPACT_ATOMS: atom_id res chain seq x y z
N MET A 1 32.57 3.73 10.35
CA MET A 1 31.90 3.06 9.21
C MET A 1 30.90 2.08 9.78
N SER A 2 29.61 2.35 9.64
CA SER A 2 28.56 1.42 10.05
C SER A 2 28.59 0.21 9.10
N ARG A 3 28.85 -0.99 9.65
CA ARG A 3 28.68 -2.24 8.91
C ARG A 3 27.20 -2.35 8.53
N GLN A 4 26.91 -2.35 7.23
CA GLN A 4 25.61 -2.76 6.75
C GLN A 4 25.43 -4.26 7.05
N PRO A 5 24.27 -4.69 7.57
CA PRO A 5 24.01 -6.11 7.76
C PRO A 5 24.08 -6.85 6.43
N SER A 6 24.81 -7.96 6.38
CA SER A 6 24.92 -8.79 5.17
C SER A 6 23.68 -9.66 4.93
N ALA A 7 22.82 -9.81 5.94
CA ALA A 7 21.59 -10.60 5.87
C ALA A 7 20.36 -9.66 5.80
N PRO A 8 19.46 -9.80 4.80
CA PRO A 8 18.31 -8.92 4.64
C PRO A 8 17.36 -8.86 5.85
N ILE A 9 17.25 -9.94 6.62
CA ILE A 9 16.39 -10.02 7.82
C ILE A 9 16.82 -9.06 8.94
N LEU A 10 18.05 -8.55 8.90
CA LEU A 10 18.58 -7.62 9.88
C LEU A 10 18.29 -6.15 9.51
N PHE A 11 17.64 -5.89 8.37
CA PHE A 11 17.24 -4.55 7.99
C PHE A 11 16.02 -4.10 8.80
N THR A 12 16.19 -3.01 9.54
CA THR A 12 15.08 -2.29 10.16
C THR A 12 14.46 -1.38 9.11
N ILE A 13 13.37 -1.83 8.50
CA ILE A 13 12.58 -1.01 7.56
C ILE A 13 11.51 -0.26 8.37
N PRO A 14 11.46 1.08 8.31
CA PRO A 14 10.43 1.84 9.02
C PRO A 14 9.05 1.60 8.39
N GLU A 15 8.02 1.52 9.22
CA GLU A 15 6.63 1.38 8.74
C GLU A 15 6.07 2.67 8.14
N GLN A 16 6.67 3.82 8.46
CA GLN A 16 6.25 5.13 8.01
C GLN A 16 7.46 6.07 7.90
N PHE A 17 7.42 6.94 6.91
CA PHE A 17 8.29 8.11 6.82
C PHE A 17 7.51 9.27 6.22
N GLU A 18 7.98 10.48 6.49
CA GLU A 18 7.29 11.70 6.13
C GLU A 18 8.21 12.73 5.50
N SER A 19 7.59 13.64 4.77
CA SER A 19 8.17 14.87 4.26
C SER A 19 7.25 16.03 4.62
N ASN A 20 7.63 17.25 4.25
CA ASN A 20 6.83 18.45 4.51
C ASN A 20 5.36 18.36 4.02
N ARG A 21 5.06 17.50 3.04
CA ARG A 21 3.72 17.42 2.40
C ARG A 21 3.17 16.00 2.21
N LEU A 22 3.90 14.97 2.62
CA LEU A 22 3.52 13.59 2.32
C LEU A 22 3.95 12.66 3.45
N VAL A 23 3.05 11.76 3.82
CA VAL A 23 3.33 10.59 4.65
C VAL A 23 3.27 9.37 3.75
N ILE A 24 4.33 8.57 3.72
CA ILE A 24 4.34 7.25 3.09
C ILE A 24 4.41 6.23 4.22
N ARG A 25 3.45 5.31 4.24
CA ARG A 25 3.36 4.29 5.29
C ARG A 25 2.90 2.94 4.74
N ALA A 26 3.19 1.90 5.50
CA ALA A 26 2.62 0.57 5.28
C ALA A 26 1.08 0.62 5.38
N PRO A 27 0.38 -0.29 4.68
CA PRO A 27 -1.09 -0.40 4.77
C PRO A 27 -1.54 -0.61 6.21
N GLN A 28 -2.68 -0.02 6.58
CA GLN A 28 -3.33 -0.20 7.89
C GLN A 28 -4.79 -0.60 7.69
N TRP A 29 -5.36 -1.33 8.66
CA TRP A 29 -6.77 -1.71 8.61
C TRP A 29 -7.65 -0.47 8.62
N GLY A 30 -8.67 -0.45 7.78
CA GLY A 30 -9.54 0.71 7.57
C GLY A 30 -9.09 1.66 6.45
N ASP A 31 -7.91 1.44 5.83
CA ASP A 31 -7.51 2.21 4.64
C ASP A 31 -8.41 1.91 3.43
N GLY A 32 -9.19 0.82 3.47
CA GLY A 32 -9.99 0.36 2.34
C GLY A 32 -10.91 1.43 1.75
N ALA A 33 -11.57 2.24 2.58
CA ALA A 33 -12.50 3.26 2.09
C ALA A 33 -11.79 4.38 1.31
N ALA A 34 -10.73 4.97 1.89
CA ALA A 34 -9.98 6.06 1.26
C ALA A 34 -9.25 5.59 -0.01
N VAL A 35 -8.72 4.36 0.00
CA VAL A 35 -8.09 3.76 -1.19
C VAL A 35 -9.12 3.47 -2.27
N ASN A 36 -10.32 2.99 -1.91
CA ASN A 36 -11.37 2.72 -2.87
C ASN A 36 -11.84 4.01 -3.58
N GLU A 37 -12.03 5.09 -2.82
CA GLU A 37 -12.37 6.42 -3.36
C GLU A 37 -11.31 6.90 -4.38
N ALA A 38 -10.03 6.82 -4.02
CA ALA A 38 -8.94 7.21 -4.92
C ALA A 38 -8.87 6.35 -6.20
N VAL A 39 -9.15 5.04 -6.09
CA VAL A 39 -9.23 4.13 -7.25
C VAL A 39 -10.39 4.50 -8.16
N ILE A 40 -11.57 4.82 -7.59
CA ILE A 40 -12.74 5.23 -8.38
C ILE A 40 -12.46 6.54 -9.12
N GLU A 41 -11.87 7.52 -8.43
CA GLU A 41 -11.53 8.82 -9.01
C GLU A 41 -10.55 8.70 -10.19
N SER A 42 -9.64 7.72 -10.12
CA SER A 42 -8.56 7.54 -11.10
C SER A 42 -8.77 6.33 -12.04
N ILE A 43 -9.96 5.73 -12.08
CA ILE A 43 -10.16 4.41 -12.70
C ILE A 43 -9.87 4.42 -14.21
N ASP A 44 -10.24 5.50 -14.90
CA ASP A 44 -10.09 5.61 -16.34
C ASP A 44 -8.61 5.71 -16.74
N GLU A 45 -7.80 6.42 -15.96
CA GLU A 45 -6.35 6.48 -16.11
C GLU A 45 -5.68 5.16 -15.73
N LEU A 46 -6.14 4.51 -14.63
CA LEU A 46 -5.56 3.28 -14.12
C LEU A 46 -5.75 2.10 -15.08
N ARG A 47 -6.89 2.00 -15.77
CA ARG A 47 -7.19 0.90 -16.71
C ARG A 47 -6.14 0.69 -17.79
N LEU A 48 -5.46 1.76 -18.21
CA LEU A 48 -4.43 1.72 -19.25
C LEU A 48 -3.15 1.02 -18.78
N TRP A 49 -2.85 1.08 -17.48
CA TRP A 49 -1.55 0.68 -16.92
C TRP A 49 -1.63 -0.47 -15.91
N MET A 50 -2.78 -0.63 -15.25
CA MET A 50 -2.94 -1.52 -14.11
C MET A 50 -3.91 -2.66 -14.46
N PRO A 51 -3.42 -3.90 -14.66
CA PRO A 51 -4.28 -5.05 -14.96
C PRO A 51 -5.33 -5.35 -13.89
N PHE A 52 -5.10 -4.92 -12.64
CA PHE A 52 -6.07 -5.11 -11.55
C PHE A 52 -7.22 -4.08 -11.57
N ALA A 53 -7.08 -3.00 -12.34
CA ALA A 53 -8.03 -1.88 -12.36
C ALA A 53 -9.09 -1.99 -13.47
N GLN A 54 -9.32 -3.21 -14.01
CA GLN A 54 -10.28 -3.42 -15.09
C GLN A 54 -11.74 -3.23 -14.66
N SER A 55 -12.03 -3.48 -13.38
CA SER A 55 -13.32 -3.25 -12.76
C SER A 55 -13.16 -2.38 -11.52
N ILE A 56 -14.22 -1.64 -11.18
CA ILE A 56 -14.28 -0.88 -9.92
C ILE A 56 -14.48 -1.90 -8.79
N PRO A 57 -13.54 -2.01 -7.82
CA PRO A 57 -13.73 -2.88 -6.67
C PRO A 57 -14.77 -2.28 -5.72
N THR A 58 -15.47 -3.13 -4.98
CA THR A 58 -16.25 -2.69 -3.82
C THR A 58 -15.32 -2.22 -2.69
N VAL A 59 -15.88 -1.46 -1.75
CA VAL A 59 -15.15 -1.03 -0.53
C VAL A 59 -14.65 -2.24 0.26
N ASP A 60 -15.46 -3.29 0.39
CA ASP A 60 -15.11 -4.52 1.11
C ASP A 60 -13.96 -5.28 0.43
N GLU A 61 -13.99 -5.41 -0.90
CA GLU A 61 -12.89 -6.03 -1.67
C GLU A 61 -11.59 -5.23 -1.51
N THR A 62 -11.69 -3.90 -1.47
CA THR A 62 -10.54 -3.02 -1.25
C THR A 62 -9.98 -3.21 0.16
N GLU A 63 -10.83 -3.27 1.19
CA GLU A 63 -10.39 -3.53 2.57
C GLU A 63 -9.77 -4.94 2.72
N ILE A 64 -10.32 -5.96 2.05
CA ILE A 64 -9.70 -7.30 1.99
C ILE A 64 -8.29 -7.21 1.41
N ASN A 65 -8.11 -6.47 0.31
CA ASN A 65 -6.79 -6.27 -0.30
C ASN A 65 -5.81 -5.54 0.64
N ILE A 66 -6.28 -4.50 1.33
CA ILE A 66 -5.48 -3.75 2.32
C ILE A 66 -5.02 -4.68 3.44
N ARG A 67 -5.91 -5.51 4.00
CA ARG A 67 -5.56 -6.47 5.06
C ARG A 67 -4.53 -7.49 4.58
N GLN A 68 -4.71 -8.03 3.38
CA GLN A 68 -3.73 -8.95 2.78
C GLN A 68 -2.37 -8.27 2.56
N SER A 69 -2.36 -7.01 2.11
CA SER A 69 -1.14 -6.22 1.92
C SER A 69 -0.41 -5.92 3.24
N ARG A 70 -1.15 -5.61 4.31
CA ARG A 70 -0.58 -5.47 5.66
C ARG A 70 0.05 -6.78 6.14
N LEU A 71 -0.64 -7.91 5.95
CA LEU A 71 -0.09 -9.22 6.31
C LEU A 71 1.21 -9.52 5.56
N ARG A 72 1.25 -9.27 4.24
CA ARG A 72 2.48 -9.44 3.43
C ARG A 72 3.63 -8.52 3.85
N PHE A 73 3.34 -7.37 4.44
CA PHE A 73 4.37 -6.46 4.92
C PHE A 73 5.00 -6.92 6.24
N ILE A 74 4.23 -7.55 7.13
CA ILE A 74 4.71 -8.00 8.45
C ILE A 74 5.19 -9.47 8.46
N SER A 75 4.98 -10.22 7.38
CA SER A 75 5.38 -11.63 7.22
C SER A 75 6.69 -11.77 6.46
#